data_AF-A0A2D7PDP1-F1
#
_entry.id   AF-A0A2D7PDP1-F1
#
_cell.length_a   1.000
_cell.length_b   1.000
_cell.length_c   1.000
_cell.angle_alpha   90.00
_cell.angle_beta   90.00
_cell.angle_gamma   90.00
#
_symmetry.space_group_name_H-M   'P 1'
#
loop_
_entity.id
_entity.type
_entity.pdbx_description
1 polymer ?
#
loop_
_entity_poly.entity_id
_entity_poly.type
_entity_poly.pdbx_seq_one_letter_code
_entity_poly.pdbx_strand_id
1 'polypeptide(L)'
;MAKIHVLVKQQDASGKGWLEAYTGYGAYGVFSIPEDYQDMRLDLDSIGAEILTDAEARSSIFADAYRGYVKVKSTSAIADAFPEIESDEDVPTSTKYDMTADDIAAGLSFNKILFKKYIRDRFNDKAKDIVSARVGDLEQLSFEQQKSEAAAWTADNSASVPMLTTMATARGISVSDLVGKINAKVSAYNSAVATKLAEQKVLEDEVDALDTIAKAHKWRHEKLGLTASTQQLNEDASLGAPASKITF
;
A
#
# COMPACT_ATOMS: atom_id res chain seq x y z
N MET A 1 21.71 -13.53 13.36
CA MET A 1 20.38 -13.94 12.85
C MET A 1 20.11 -13.27 11.50
N ALA A 2 19.09 -13.70 10.74
CA ALA A 2 18.75 -13.08 9.45
C ALA A 2 18.20 -11.65 9.65
N LYS A 3 18.45 -10.75 8.71
CA LYS A 3 17.86 -9.40 8.72
C LYS A 3 16.34 -9.52 8.50
N ILE A 4 15.55 -8.63 9.11
CA ILE A 4 14.12 -8.50 8.76
C ILE A 4 14.01 -7.44 7.68
N HIS A 5 13.28 -7.74 6.60
CA HIS A 5 13.05 -6.79 5.52
C HIS A 5 11.64 -6.22 5.60
N VAL A 6 11.50 -4.92 5.33
CA VAL A 6 10.22 -4.23 5.31
C VAL A 6 10.06 -3.35 4.08
N LEU A 7 8.86 -3.33 3.53
CA LEU A 7 8.41 -2.38 2.52
C LEU A 7 7.64 -1.24 3.19
N VAL A 8 8.08 -0.01 2.96
CA VAL A 8 7.48 1.18 3.58
C VAL A 8 7.63 2.41 2.68
N LYS A 9 6.79 3.42 2.88
CA LYS A 9 6.97 4.74 2.27
C LYS A 9 8.26 5.36 2.77
N GLN A 10 9.07 5.92 1.86
CA GLN A 10 10.37 6.49 2.22
C GLN A 10 10.25 7.64 3.23
N GLN A 11 9.18 8.43 3.14
CA GLN A 11 8.90 9.51 4.10
C GLN A 11 8.72 9.00 5.53
N ASP A 12 8.11 7.82 5.70
CA ASP A 12 7.75 7.25 7.01
C ASP A 12 8.94 6.47 7.62
N ALA A 13 9.87 6.02 6.76
CA ALA A 13 11.18 5.51 7.17
C ALA A 13 12.16 6.62 7.60
N SER A 14 11.92 7.87 7.20
CA SER A 14 12.80 8.98 7.51
C SER A 14 12.96 9.18 9.03
N GLY A 15 14.21 9.32 9.49
CA GLY A 15 14.52 9.48 10.92
C GLY A 15 14.43 8.19 11.75
N LYS A 16 14.11 7.03 11.15
CA LYS A 16 14.16 5.73 11.80
C LYS A 16 15.57 5.16 11.67
N GLY A 17 16.47 5.51 12.59
CA GLY A 17 17.88 5.07 12.57
C GLY A 17 18.12 3.56 12.66
N TRP A 18 17.07 2.78 12.95
CA TRP A 18 17.06 1.32 12.97
C TRP A 18 16.65 0.68 11.62
N LEU A 19 16.40 1.50 10.58
CA LEU A 19 16.18 1.05 9.21
C LEU A 19 17.42 1.32 8.34
N GLU A 20 17.96 0.28 7.73
CA GLU A 20 18.98 0.37 6.70
C GLU A 20 18.32 0.31 5.32
N ALA A 21 18.59 1.29 4.45
CA ALA A 21 18.06 1.29 3.09
C ALA A 21 18.56 0.06 2.31
N TYR A 22 17.66 -0.66 1.66
CA TYR A 22 17.96 -1.83 0.83
C TYR A 22 17.79 -1.48 -0.66
N THR A 23 16.58 -1.11 -1.07
CA THR A 23 16.26 -0.62 -2.42
C THR A 23 15.21 0.49 -2.37
N GLY A 24 15.15 1.32 -3.40
CA GLY A 24 14.16 2.38 -3.54
C GLY A 24 13.31 2.18 -4.79
N TYR A 25 12.03 2.51 -4.72
CA TYR A 25 11.10 2.51 -5.85
C TYR A 25 10.06 3.62 -5.73
N GLY A 26 10.30 4.73 -6.42
CA GLY A 26 9.42 5.90 -6.34
C GLY A 26 9.33 6.44 -4.92
N ALA A 27 8.12 6.52 -4.37
CA ALA A 27 7.87 6.99 -2.99
C ALA A 27 8.05 5.92 -1.90
N TYR A 28 8.31 4.67 -2.28
CA TYR A 28 8.45 3.53 -1.37
C TYR A 28 9.86 2.96 -1.46
N GLY A 29 10.26 2.18 -0.46
CA GLY A 29 11.55 1.51 -0.44
C GLY A 29 11.49 0.25 0.39
N VAL A 30 12.41 -0.67 0.09
CA VAL A 30 12.71 -1.80 0.97
C VAL A 30 13.80 -1.36 1.92
N PHE A 31 13.62 -1.68 3.19
CA PHE A 31 14.58 -1.44 4.25
C PHE A 31 14.85 -2.75 4.99
N SER A 32 16.02 -2.83 5.61
CA SER A 32 16.41 -3.95 6.47
C SER A 32 16.51 -3.47 7.91
N ILE A 33 16.12 -4.32 8.84
CA ILE A 33 16.28 -4.12 10.28
C ILE A 33 17.44 -5.01 10.73
N PRO A 34 18.60 -4.41 11.09
CA PRO A 34 19.72 -5.15 11.65
C PRO A 34 19.33 -5.90 12.92
N GLU A 35 20.02 -7.01 13.18
CA GLU A 35 19.80 -7.88 14.34
C GLU A 35 19.75 -7.10 15.67
N ASP A 36 20.65 -6.13 15.84
CA ASP A 36 20.75 -5.29 17.04
C ASP A 36 19.44 -4.55 17.39
N TYR A 37 18.56 -4.32 16.42
CA TYR A 37 17.31 -3.60 16.60
C TYR A 37 16.07 -4.51 16.70
N GLN A 38 16.19 -5.80 16.39
CA GLN A 38 15.01 -6.68 16.23
C GLN A 38 14.25 -6.93 17.54
N ASP A 39 14.92 -6.88 18.69
CA ASP A 39 14.29 -7.08 20.01
C ASP A 39 13.76 -5.77 20.64
N MET A 40 13.90 -4.63 19.95
CA MET A 40 13.58 -3.31 20.50
C MET A 40 12.09 -2.94 20.47
N ARG A 41 11.18 -3.91 20.27
CA ARG A 41 9.72 -3.68 20.12
C ARG A 41 9.42 -2.53 19.15
N LEU A 42 9.98 -2.65 17.95
CA LEU A 42 9.83 -1.63 16.91
C LEU A 42 8.34 -1.48 16.53
N ASP A 43 7.85 -0.24 16.51
CA ASP A 43 6.48 0.08 16.11
C ASP A 43 6.38 0.17 14.58
N LEU A 44 6.34 -1.00 13.94
CA LEU A 44 6.21 -1.14 12.50
C LEU A 44 4.84 -0.69 11.98
N ASP A 45 3.80 -0.80 12.80
CA ASP A 45 2.43 -0.42 12.45
C ASP A 45 2.32 1.09 12.27
N SER A 46 2.98 1.89 13.11
CA SER A 46 2.97 3.36 13.02
C SER A 46 3.51 3.91 11.70
N ILE A 47 4.42 3.19 11.06
CA ILE A 47 4.98 3.54 9.76
C ILE A 47 4.31 2.79 8.60
N GLY A 48 3.34 1.94 8.90
CA GLY A 48 2.66 1.11 7.91
C GLY A 48 3.62 0.18 7.17
N ALA A 49 4.60 -0.39 7.86
CA ALA A 49 5.57 -1.30 7.26
C ALA A 49 4.93 -2.66 6.94
N GLU A 50 5.24 -3.19 5.76
CA GLU A 50 4.87 -4.55 5.36
C GLU A 50 6.12 -5.43 5.38
N ILE A 51 6.11 -6.51 6.18
CA ILE A 51 7.26 -7.42 6.29
C ILE A 51 7.39 -8.22 4.99
N LEU A 52 8.63 -8.31 4.49
CA LEU A 52 9.01 -9.12 3.34
C LEU A 52 9.86 -10.30 3.77
N THR A 53 9.76 -11.40 3.04
CA THR A 53 10.77 -12.46 3.06
C THR A 53 12.07 -11.98 2.43
N ASP A 54 13.19 -12.62 2.76
CA ASP A 54 14.50 -12.33 2.14
C ASP A 54 14.47 -12.44 0.62
N ALA A 55 13.70 -13.39 0.08
CA ALA A 55 13.55 -13.59 -1.36
C ALA A 55 12.78 -12.42 -2.02
N GLU A 56 11.68 -11.98 -1.42
CA GLU A 56 10.91 -10.83 -1.91
C GLU A 56 11.74 -9.54 -1.83
N ALA A 57 12.46 -9.35 -0.72
CA ALA A 57 13.36 -8.20 -0.56
C ALA A 57 14.43 -8.20 -1.65
N ARG A 58 15.11 -9.32 -1.89
CA ARG A 58 16.10 -9.45 -2.98
C ARG A 58 15.49 -9.14 -4.35
N SER A 59 14.29 -9.63 -4.61
CA SER A 59 13.58 -9.43 -5.88
C SER A 59 13.29 -7.96 -6.21
N SER A 60 13.31 -7.08 -5.20
CA SER A 60 13.05 -5.65 -5.37
C SER A 60 14.04 -4.94 -6.31
N ILE A 61 15.26 -5.44 -6.45
CA ILE A 61 16.25 -4.85 -7.38
C ILE A 61 15.82 -4.97 -8.84
N PHE A 62 15.03 -5.99 -9.16
CA PHE A 62 14.57 -6.31 -10.51
C PHE A 62 13.29 -5.56 -10.88
N ALA A 63 12.64 -4.91 -9.90
CA ALA A 63 11.32 -4.32 -10.08
C ALA A 63 11.31 -3.23 -11.16
N ASP A 64 12.43 -2.49 -11.30
CA ASP A 64 12.58 -1.38 -12.26
C ASP A 64 13.40 -1.77 -13.51
N ALA A 65 13.74 -3.05 -13.68
CA ALA A 65 14.68 -3.50 -14.70
C ALA A 65 14.01 -3.75 -16.07
N TYR A 66 13.46 -2.70 -16.68
CA TYR A 66 12.84 -2.78 -18.02
C TYR A 66 13.79 -3.33 -19.09
N ARG A 67 15.08 -3.04 -18.95
CA ARG A 67 16.16 -3.40 -19.88
C ARG A 67 16.53 -4.89 -19.88
N GLY A 68 16.02 -5.66 -18.92
CA GLY A 68 16.45 -7.05 -18.69
C GLY A 68 17.80 -7.19 -18.00
N TYR A 69 18.36 -6.11 -17.46
CA TYR A 69 19.58 -6.13 -16.65
C TYR A 69 19.52 -5.08 -15.54
N VAL A 70 20.27 -5.30 -14.46
CA VAL A 70 20.48 -4.32 -13.38
C VAL A 70 21.96 -3.93 -13.29
N LYS A 71 22.23 -2.76 -12.71
CA LYS A 71 23.59 -2.34 -12.36
C LYS A 71 23.72 -2.36 -10.84
N VAL A 72 24.55 -3.25 -10.31
CA VAL A 72 24.77 -3.42 -8.87
C VAL A 72 25.98 -2.60 -8.47
N LYS A 73 25.84 -1.73 -7.46
CA LYS A 73 26.98 -0.96 -6.93
C LYS A 73 27.78 -1.84 -5.97
N SER A 74 29.10 -1.73 -6.06
CA SER A 74 30.07 -2.51 -5.27
C SER A 74 29.92 -2.32 -3.74
N THR A 75 29.30 -1.21 -3.30
CA THR A 75 29.05 -0.88 -1.89
C THR A 75 27.61 -1.15 -1.43
N SER A 76 26.75 -1.70 -2.28
CA SER A 76 25.36 -1.99 -1.90
C SER A 76 25.27 -3.22 -0.99
N ALA A 77 24.29 -3.26 -0.09
CA ALA A 77 24.02 -4.40 0.80
C ALA A 77 23.65 -5.71 0.07
N ILE A 78 23.66 -5.70 -1.26
CA ILE A 78 23.20 -6.74 -2.16
C ILE A 78 24.37 -7.26 -3.03
N ALA A 79 25.56 -6.64 -2.94
CA ALA A 79 26.71 -6.97 -3.78
C ALA A 79 27.14 -8.45 -3.66
N ASP A 80 27.05 -9.04 -2.46
CA ASP A 80 27.43 -10.44 -2.22
C ASP A 80 26.46 -11.47 -2.84
N ALA A 81 25.26 -11.03 -3.26
CA ALA A 81 24.21 -11.90 -3.78
C ALA A 81 24.22 -12.08 -5.31
N PHE A 82 24.99 -11.28 -6.05
CA PHE A 82 24.99 -11.25 -7.52
C PHE A 82 26.42 -11.23 -8.08
N PRO A 83 27.08 -12.40 -8.17
CA PRO A 83 28.45 -12.49 -8.68
C PRO A 83 28.49 -12.43 -10.23
N GLU A 84 29.33 -11.51 -10.73
CA GLU A 84 29.95 -11.42 -12.07
C GLU A 84 29.21 -10.79 -13.28
N ILE A 85 29.86 -10.18 -14.31
CA ILE A 85 31.05 -9.30 -14.53
C ILE A 85 30.78 -8.60 -15.88
N GLU A 86 30.85 -7.27 -15.95
CA GLU A 86 31.54 -6.52 -17.02
C GLU A 86 31.73 -5.08 -16.54
N SER A 87 32.98 -4.66 -16.40
CA SER A 87 33.37 -3.28 -16.18
C SER A 87 34.72 -3.07 -16.84
N ASP A 88 34.77 -2.10 -17.76
CA ASP A 88 36.01 -1.64 -18.42
C ASP A 88 36.83 -0.68 -17.53
N GLU A 89 36.50 -0.55 -16.23
CA GLU A 89 37.20 0.32 -15.29
C GLU A 89 38.23 -0.45 -14.45
N ASP A 90 39.44 0.10 -14.26
CA ASP A 90 40.47 -0.45 -13.36
C ASP A 90 39.98 -0.62 -11.90
N VAL A 91 38.92 0.14 -11.51
CA VAL A 91 38.18 -0.01 -10.25
C VAL A 91 36.67 0.20 -10.52
N PRO A 92 35.88 -0.86 -10.72
CA PRO A 92 34.46 -0.75 -11.06
C PRO A 92 33.63 -0.11 -9.94
N THR A 93 32.93 0.98 -10.25
CA THR A 93 31.94 1.58 -9.31
C THR A 93 30.58 0.87 -9.34
N SER A 94 30.30 0.10 -10.39
CA SER A 94 29.12 -0.78 -10.51
C SER A 94 29.34 -1.90 -11.53
N THR A 95 28.62 -3.02 -11.39
CA THR A 95 28.68 -4.19 -12.27
C THR A 95 27.33 -4.45 -12.93
N LYS A 96 27.33 -4.78 -14.22
CA LYS A 96 26.11 -5.19 -14.95
C LYS A 96 25.78 -6.65 -14.61
N TYR A 97 24.51 -6.92 -14.31
CA TYR A 97 23.96 -8.27 -14.15
C TYR A 97 22.77 -8.44 -15.09
N ASP A 98 22.90 -9.34 -16.06
CA ASP A 98 21.82 -9.71 -16.97
C ASP A 98 20.84 -10.65 -16.25
N MET A 99 19.55 -10.33 -16.31
CA MET A 99 18.53 -11.04 -15.54
C MET A 99 18.19 -12.38 -16.16
N THR A 100 18.10 -13.40 -15.32
CA THR A 100 17.54 -14.70 -15.69
C THR A 100 16.02 -14.64 -15.82
N ALA A 101 15.40 -15.70 -16.37
CA ALA A 101 13.94 -15.81 -16.40
C ALA A 101 13.34 -15.82 -14.98
N ASP A 102 14.03 -16.42 -14.02
CA ASP A 102 13.62 -16.45 -12.61
C ASP A 102 13.70 -15.05 -11.99
N ASP A 103 14.75 -14.27 -12.30
CA ASP A 103 14.87 -12.87 -11.85
C ASP A 103 13.75 -12.00 -12.40
N ILE A 104 13.36 -12.21 -13.67
CA ILE A 104 12.25 -11.50 -14.30
C ILE A 104 10.93 -11.85 -13.58
N ALA A 105 10.67 -13.13 -13.33
CA ALA A 105 9.48 -13.58 -12.62
C ALA A 105 9.43 -13.07 -11.17
N ALA A 106 10.57 -13.04 -10.50
CA ALA A 106 10.74 -12.54 -9.15
C ALA A 106 10.51 -11.01 -9.09
N GLY A 107 11.09 -10.25 -10.03
CA GLY A 107 10.86 -8.81 -10.16
C GLY A 107 9.41 -8.45 -10.47
N LEU A 108 8.71 -9.25 -11.29
CA LEU A 108 7.28 -9.10 -11.51
C LEU A 108 6.47 -9.38 -10.24
N SER A 109 6.82 -10.44 -9.50
CA SER A 109 6.16 -10.78 -8.23
C SER A 109 6.32 -9.67 -7.21
N PHE A 110 7.52 -9.09 -7.11
CA PHE A 110 7.76 -7.92 -6.25
C PHE A 110 6.97 -6.69 -6.70
N ASN A 111 6.89 -6.40 -8.01
CA ASN A 111 6.04 -5.30 -8.52
C ASN A 111 4.59 -5.46 -8.06
N LYS A 112 4.04 -6.69 -8.03
CA LYS A 112 2.68 -6.93 -7.53
C LYS A 112 2.53 -6.60 -6.05
N ILE A 113 3.47 -7.05 -5.21
CA ILE A 113 3.49 -6.72 -3.77
C ILE A 113 3.50 -5.20 -3.60
N LEU A 114 4.43 -4.54 -4.29
CA LEU A 114 4.61 -3.09 -4.22
C LEU A 114 3.36 -2.33 -4.66
N PHE A 115 2.79 -2.66 -5.82
CA PHE A 115 1.64 -1.94 -6.37
C PHE A 115 0.39 -2.13 -5.51
N LYS A 116 0.17 -3.34 -4.97
CA LYS A 116 -0.88 -3.59 -3.97
C LYS A 116 -0.66 -2.79 -2.70
N LYS A 117 0.58 -2.61 -2.26
CA LYS A 117 0.90 -1.70 -1.14
C LYS A 117 0.57 -0.24 -1.47
N TYR A 118 0.93 0.26 -2.65
CA TYR A 118 0.51 1.59 -3.11
C TYR A 118 -1.02 1.75 -3.10
N ILE A 119 -1.75 0.78 -3.64
CA ILE A 119 -3.21 0.77 -3.68
C ILE A 119 -3.77 0.83 -2.25
N ARG A 120 -3.41 -0.12 -1.39
CA ARG A 120 -3.93 -0.23 -0.01
C ARG A 120 -3.70 1.05 0.79
N ASP A 121 -2.49 1.60 0.76
CA ASP A 121 -2.18 2.83 1.50
C ASP A 121 -3.01 4.02 1.04
N ARG A 122 -3.32 4.06 -0.26
CA ARG A 122 -4.04 5.18 -0.87
C ARG A 122 -5.54 5.06 -0.64
N PHE A 123 -6.08 3.84 -0.61
CA PHE A 123 -7.45 3.60 -0.16
C PHE A 123 -7.62 3.77 1.35
N ASN A 124 -6.61 3.45 2.16
CA ASN A 124 -6.61 3.77 3.60
C ASN A 124 -6.68 5.28 3.83
N ASP A 125 -5.96 6.09 3.04
CA ASP A 125 -6.07 7.54 3.09
C ASP A 125 -7.46 8.02 2.64
N LYS A 126 -7.98 7.52 1.51
CA LYS A 126 -9.36 7.84 1.03
C LYS A 126 -10.44 7.40 2.03
N ALA A 127 -10.24 6.32 2.79
CA ALA A 127 -11.19 5.83 3.78
C ALA A 127 -11.35 6.82 4.96
N LYS A 128 -10.33 7.65 5.24
CA LYS A 128 -10.43 8.74 6.21
C LYS A 128 -11.43 9.81 5.77
N ASP A 129 -11.75 9.93 4.49
CA ASP A 129 -12.81 10.84 4.03
C ASP A 129 -14.22 10.31 4.36
N ILE A 130 -14.37 8.98 4.47
CA ILE A 130 -15.63 8.35 4.91
C ILE A 130 -15.83 8.62 6.40
N VAL A 131 -14.77 8.51 7.19
CA VAL A 131 -14.78 8.76 8.64
C VAL A 131 -14.19 10.14 8.91
N SER A 132 -15.04 11.16 8.86
CA SER A 132 -14.61 12.55 9.07
C SER A 132 -13.96 12.76 10.43
N ALA A 133 -12.79 13.42 10.46
CA ALA A 133 -12.14 13.89 11.68
C ALA A 133 -13.00 14.85 12.53
N ARG A 134 -14.13 15.34 12.00
CA ARG A 134 -15.12 16.12 12.75
C ARG A 134 -16.02 15.27 13.65
N VAL A 135 -16.07 13.96 13.42
CA VAL A 135 -16.77 13.01 14.29
C VAL A 135 -15.79 12.60 15.39
N GLY A 136 -16.01 13.10 16.60
CA GLY A 136 -15.11 12.82 17.72
C GLY A 136 -15.11 11.35 18.13
N ASP A 137 -14.01 10.89 18.74
CA ASP A 137 -13.79 9.48 19.12
C ASP A 137 -14.94 8.91 19.97
N LEU A 138 -15.47 9.70 20.92
CA LEU A 138 -16.60 9.31 21.75
C LEU A 138 -17.85 8.96 20.92
N GLU A 139 -18.11 9.72 19.85
CA GLU A 139 -19.26 9.46 18.97
C GLU A 139 -19.03 8.16 18.19
N GLN A 140 -17.80 7.92 17.70
CA GLN A 140 -17.47 6.71 16.95
C GLN A 140 -17.61 5.43 17.80
N LEU A 141 -17.25 5.47 19.08
CA LEU A 141 -17.43 4.34 20.01
C LEU A 141 -18.90 3.88 20.12
N SER A 142 -19.85 4.77 19.86
CA SER A 142 -21.29 4.46 19.94
C SER A 142 -21.89 3.91 18.64
N PHE A 143 -21.17 3.96 17.51
CA PHE A 143 -21.74 3.66 16.20
C PHE A 143 -22.23 2.22 16.05
N GLU A 144 -21.43 1.24 16.47
CA GLU A 144 -21.85 -0.16 16.36
C GLU A 144 -23.06 -0.47 17.25
N GLN A 145 -23.12 0.11 18.46
CA GLN A 145 -24.28 -0.05 19.33
C GLN A 145 -25.52 0.63 18.76
N GLN A 146 -25.40 1.86 18.24
CA GLN A 146 -26.51 2.58 17.59
C GLN A 146 -27.04 1.82 16.38
N LYS A 147 -26.17 1.26 15.55
CA LYS A 147 -26.53 0.43 14.40
C LYS A 147 -27.24 -0.86 14.83
N SER A 148 -26.72 -1.55 15.83
CA SER A 148 -27.31 -2.78 16.38
C SER A 148 -28.71 -2.52 16.93
N GLU A 149 -28.88 -1.50 17.76
CA GLU A 149 -30.19 -1.12 18.32
C GLU A 149 -31.17 -0.65 17.24
N ALA A 150 -30.71 0.11 16.25
CA ALA A 150 -31.56 0.54 15.14
C ALA A 150 -32.04 -0.64 14.29
N ALA A 151 -31.17 -1.62 14.04
CA ALA A 151 -31.54 -2.85 13.34
C ALA A 151 -32.55 -3.68 14.16
N ALA A 152 -32.32 -3.84 15.47
CA ALA A 152 -33.23 -4.54 16.36
C ALA A 152 -34.62 -3.87 16.40
N TRP A 153 -34.67 -2.55 16.56
CA TRP A 153 -35.94 -1.80 16.56
C TRP A 153 -36.67 -1.86 15.21
N THR A 154 -35.92 -1.88 14.11
CA THR A 154 -36.49 -2.01 12.76
C THR A 154 -37.14 -3.39 12.56
N ALA A 155 -36.55 -4.44 13.14
CA ALA A 155 -37.11 -5.80 13.10
C ALA A 155 -38.28 -5.99 14.07
N ASP A 156 -38.21 -5.37 15.24
CA ASP A 156 -39.23 -5.40 16.30
C ASP A 156 -39.20 -4.08 17.06
N ASN A 157 -40.23 -3.25 16.89
CA ASN A 157 -40.31 -1.93 17.51
C ASN A 157 -40.51 -1.97 19.04
N SER A 158 -40.69 -3.15 19.62
CA SER A 158 -40.72 -3.39 21.07
C SER A 158 -39.34 -3.79 21.64
N ALA A 159 -38.32 -3.95 20.79
CA ALA A 159 -36.98 -4.30 21.21
C ALA A 159 -36.37 -3.26 22.18
N SER A 160 -35.63 -3.75 23.17
CA SER A 160 -34.92 -2.90 24.12
C SER A 160 -33.77 -2.15 23.44
N VAL A 161 -33.91 -0.83 23.35
CA VAL A 161 -32.91 0.07 22.73
C VAL A 161 -32.48 1.20 23.69
N PRO A 162 -31.76 0.87 24.77
CA PRO A 162 -31.47 1.80 25.86
C PRO A 162 -30.59 2.98 25.45
N MET A 163 -29.62 2.78 24.54
CA MET A 163 -28.78 3.87 24.04
C MET A 163 -29.62 4.82 23.19
N LEU A 164 -30.40 4.29 22.25
CA LEU A 164 -31.27 5.10 21.39
C LEU A 164 -32.34 5.83 22.20
N THR A 165 -32.91 5.18 23.22
CA THR A 165 -33.88 5.79 24.14
C THR A 165 -33.28 6.98 24.87
N THR A 166 -32.07 6.82 25.42
CA THR A 166 -31.35 7.89 26.12
C THR A 166 -31.05 9.06 25.19
N MET A 167 -30.54 8.78 23.99
CA MET A 167 -30.21 9.79 22.99
C MET A 167 -31.45 10.51 22.44
N ALA A 168 -32.53 9.78 22.16
CA ALA A 168 -33.79 10.35 21.66
C ALA A 168 -34.42 11.28 22.71
N THR A 169 -34.46 10.85 23.98
CA THR A 169 -34.94 11.64 25.12
C THR A 169 -34.14 12.93 25.27
N ALA A 170 -32.81 12.85 25.29
CA ALA A 170 -31.95 14.03 25.43
C ALA A 170 -32.09 15.01 24.25
N ARG A 171 -32.46 14.52 23.06
CA ARG A 171 -32.66 15.32 21.84
C ARG A 171 -34.09 15.80 21.64
N GLY A 172 -35.05 15.37 22.46
CA GLY A 172 -36.47 15.71 22.31
C GLY A 172 -37.10 15.16 21.02
N ILE A 173 -36.65 13.99 20.54
CA ILE A 173 -37.20 13.32 19.35
C ILE A 173 -37.72 11.92 19.70
N SER A 174 -38.52 11.32 18.82
CA SER A 174 -38.94 9.93 19.01
C SER A 174 -37.80 8.95 18.72
N VAL A 175 -37.86 7.75 19.33
CA VAL A 175 -36.95 6.65 18.99
C VAL A 175 -37.07 6.28 17.51
N SER A 176 -38.29 6.27 16.97
CA SER A 176 -38.54 6.02 15.54
C SER A 176 -37.80 7.01 14.63
N ASP A 177 -37.85 8.31 14.94
CA ASP A 177 -37.15 9.34 14.16
C ASP A 177 -35.62 9.17 14.23
N LEU A 178 -35.11 8.81 15.42
CA LEU A 178 -33.69 8.55 15.60
C LEU A 178 -33.24 7.29 14.83
N VAL A 179 -34.01 6.20 14.89
CA VAL A 179 -33.76 4.97 14.11
C VAL A 179 -33.74 5.26 12.62
N GLY A 180 -34.70 6.03 12.10
CA GLY A 180 -34.72 6.43 10.69
C GLY A 180 -33.45 7.19 10.27
N LYS A 181 -32.99 8.13 11.10
CA LYS A 181 -31.73 8.86 10.87
C LYS A 181 -30.50 7.95 10.92
N ILE A 182 -30.45 7.00 11.85
CA ILE A 182 -29.34 6.05 11.97
C ILE A 182 -29.30 5.13 10.75
N ASN A 183 -30.43 4.53 10.37
CA ASN A 183 -30.51 3.65 9.21
C ASN A 183 -30.09 4.37 7.91
N ALA A 184 -30.49 5.62 7.73
CA ALA A 184 -30.04 6.44 6.60
C ALA A 184 -28.51 6.65 6.61
N LYS A 185 -27.92 6.97 7.77
CA LYS A 185 -26.46 7.11 7.91
C LYS A 185 -25.72 5.79 7.69
N VAL A 186 -26.21 4.68 8.24
CA VAL A 186 -25.63 3.33 8.04
C VAL A 186 -25.66 2.97 6.55
N SER A 187 -26.78 3.22 5.86
CA SER A 187 -26.87 2.97 4.42
C SER A 187 -25.88 3.82 3.62
N ALA A 188 -25.74 5.10 3.93
CA ALA A 188 -24.78 5.98 3.26
C ALA A 188 -23.33 5.55 3.51
N TYR A 189 -22.99 5.21 4.76
CA TYR A 189 -21.68 4.70 5.14
C TYR A 189 -21.34 3.39 4.42
N ASN A 190 -22.23 2.39 4.48
CA ASN A 190 -22.02 1.10 3.83
C ASN A 190 -21.86 1.25 2.31
N SER A 191 -22.64 2.12 1.67
CA SER A 191 -22.52 2.42 0.24
C SER A 191 -21.15 3.03 -0.10
N ALA A 192 -20.68 3.99 0.70
CA ALA A 192 -19.37 4.62 0.51
C ALA A 192 -18.22 3.61 0.68
N VAL A 193 -18.26 2.79 1.75
CA VAL A 193 -17.26 1.74 2.00
C VAL A 193 -17.28 0.71 0.88
N ALA A 194 -18.45 0.21 0.48
CA ALA A 194 -18.58 -0.78 -0.58
C ALA A 194 -18.03 -0.25 -1.91
N THR A 195 -18.33 1.02 -2.24
CA THR A 195 -17.81 1.67 -3.46
C THR A 195 -16.28 1.73 -3.43
N LYS A 196 -15.69 2.21 -2.33
CA LYS A 196 -14.23 2.32 -2.21
C LYS A 196 -13.53 0.95 -2.20
N LEU A 197 -14.12 -0.04 -1.54
CA LEU A 197 -13.61 -1.40 -1.54
C LEU A 197 -13.68 -2.03 -2.95
N ALA A 198 -14.78 -1.81 -3.69
CA ALA A 198 -14.90 -2.29 -5.06
C ALA A 198 -13.84 -1.65 -5.98
N GLU A 199 -13.66 -0.33 -5.91
CA GLU A 199 -12.59 0.38 -6.63
C GLU A 199 -11.20 -0.19 -6.30
N GLN A 200 -10.92 -0.44 -5.01
CA GLN A 200 -9.66 -1.05 -4.57
C GLN A 200 -9.45 -2.43 -5.19
N LYS A 201 -10.49 -3.29 -5.18
CA LYS A 201 -10.40 -4.66 -5.67
C LYS A 201 -10.18 -4.72 -7.18
N VAL A 202 -10.84 -3.85 -7.95
CA VAL A 202 -10.59 -3.74 -9.41
C VAL A 202 -9.12 -3.46 -9.69
N LEU A 203 -8.49 -2.56 -8.95
CA LEU A 203 -7.07 -2.24 -9.13
C LEU A 203 -6.15 -3.37 -8.67
N GLU A 204 -6.50 -4.08 -7.59
CA GLU A 204 -5.74 -5.26 -7.15
C GLU A 204 -5.82 -6.40 -8.19
N ASP A 205 -6.98 -6.59 -8.81
CA ASP A 205 -7.20 -7.56 -9.89
C ASP A 205 -6.42 -7.18 -11.16
N GLU A 206 -6.38 -5.89 -11.52
CA GLU A 206 -5.52 -5.38 -12.62
C GLU A 206 -4.04 -5.73 -12.36
N VAL A 207 -3.57 -5.55 -11.12
CA VAL A 207 -2.18 -5.88 -10.73
C VAL A 207 -1.94 -7.39 -10.79
N ASP A 208 -2.91 -8.21 -10.36
CA ASP A 208 -2.79 -9.67 -10.41
C ASP A 208 -2.73 -10.21 -11.84
N ALA A 209 -3.41 -9.56 -12.78
CA ALA A 209 -3.38 -9.88 -14.20
C ALA A 209 -2.07 -9.51 -14.91
N LEU A 210 -1.16 -8.76 -14.28
CA LEU A 210 0.14 -8.43 -14.87
C LEU A 210 1.01 -9.69 -15.03
N ASP A 211 1.48 -9.93 -16.24
CA ASP A 211 2.24 -11.13 -16.62
C ASP A 211 3.66 -10.82 -17.13
N THR A 212 4.04 -9.54 -17.23
CA THR A 212 5.33 -9.09 -17.73
C THR A 212 5.78 -7.81 -17.04
N ILE A 213 7.10 -7.60 -16.93
CA ILE A 213 7.67 -6.35 -16.41
C ILE A 213 7.23 -5.14 -17.26
N ALA A 214 7.15 -5.29 -18.59
CA ALA A 214 6.70 -4.21 -19.47
C ALA A 214 5.26 -3.75 -19.16
N LYS A 215 4.32 -4.70 -18.97
CA LYS A 215 2.95 -4.34 -18.54
C LYS A 215 2.93 -3.72 -17.16
N ALA A 216 3.74 -4.20 -16.21
CA ALA A 216 3.86 -3.60 -14.88
C ALA A 216 4.37 -2.14 -14.94
N HIS A 217 5.35 -1.88 -15.80
CA HIS A 217 5.90 -0.53 -16.02
C HIS A 217 4.90 0.41 -16.69
N LYS A 218 4.09 -0.09 -17.62
CA LYS A 218 2.98 0.67 -18.19
C LYS A 218 1.91 0.96 -17.15
N TRP A 219 1.50 -0.04 -16.37
CA TRP A 219 0.47 0.11 -15.34
C TRP A 219 0.87 1.14 -14.27
N ARG A 220 2.11 1.09 -13.76
CA ARG A 220 2.58 2.10 -12.78
C ARG A 220 2.64 3.51 -13.37
N HIS A 221 2.86 3.62 -14.68
CA HIS A 221 2.91 4.90 -15.35
C HIS A 221 1.53 5.55 -15.41
N GLU A 222 0.54 4.76 -15.83
CA GLU A 222 -0.84 5.21 -15.98
C GLU A 222 -1.52 5.43 -14.62
N LYS A 223 -1.34 4.52 -13.66
CA LYS A 223 -2.05 4.53 -12.38
C LYS A 223 -1.27 5.22 -11.26
N LEU A 224 0.03 4.93 -11.12
CA LEU A 224 0.87 5.45 -10.02
C LEU A 224 1.59 6.76 -10.35
N GLY A 225 1.43 7.30 -11.56
CA GLY A 225 2.13 8.52 -11.99
C GLY A 225 3.66 8.39 -11.96
N LEU A 226 4.19 7.16 -12.03
CA LEU A 226 5.62 6.90 -12.07
C LEU A 226 6.11 6.99 -13.51
N THR A 227 7.15 7.77 -13.78
CA THR A 227 7.66 7.94 -15.15
C THR A 227 8.08 6.60 -15.75
N ALA A 228 7.64 6.34 -16.98
CA ALA A 228 8.11 5.21 -17.77
C ALA A 228 9.64 5.33 -18.00
N SER A 229 10.32 4.21 -18.19
CA SER A 229 11.76 4.26 -18.47
C SER A 229 12.02 4.95 -19.81
N THR A 230 13.19 5.57 -19.98
CA THR A 230 13.57 6.19 -21.27
C THR A 230 13.47 5.20 -22.43
N GLN A 231 13.85 3.94 -22.19
CA GLN A 231 13.74 2.90 -23.21
C GLN A 231 12.27 2.61 -23.56
N GLN A 232 11.43 2.46 -22.55
CA GLN A 232 10.00 2.22 -22.76
C GLN A 232 9.33 3.37 -23.51
N LEU A 233 9.70 4.63 -23.22
CA LEU A 233 9.21 5.80 -23.96
C LEU A 233 9.69 5.85 -25.42
N ASN A 234 10.90 5.33 -25.69
CA ASN A 234 11.41 5.20 -27.06
C ASN A 234 10.70 4.09 -27.84
N GLU A 235 10.31 3.01 -27.16
CA GLU A 235 9.59 1.87 -27.75
C GLU A 235 8.08 2.14 -27.91
N ASP A 236 7.48 2.90 -26.99
CA ASP A 236 6.08 3.30 -27.01
C ASP A 236 5.95 4.81 -26.73
N ALA A 237 6.03 5.60 -27.79
CA ALA A 237 5.88 7.06 -27.73
C ALA A 237 4.48 7.52 -27.30
N SER A 238 3.48 6.62 -27.24
CA SER A 238 2.12 6.96 -26.80
C SER A 238 2.00 7.15 -25.28
N LEU A 239 2.94 6.63 -24.50
CA LEU A 239 2.94 6.74 -23.04
C LEU A 239 3.09 8.20 -22.57
N GLY A 240 3.72 9.07 -23.36
CA GLY A 240 3.78 10.51 -23.06
C GLY A 240 4.40 10.83 -21.69
N ALA A 241 3.95 11.94 -21.07
CA ALA A 241 4.36 12.30 -19.73
C ALA A 241 3.51 11.56 -18.68
N PRO A 242 4.08 11.14 -17.54
CA PRO A 242 3.31 10.50 -16.48
C PRO A 242 2.22 11.45 -15.98
N ALA A 243 1.14 10.86 -15.47
CA ALA A 243 0.09 11.63 -14.83
C ALA A 243 0.68 12.53 -13.73
N SER A 244 0.30 13.81 -13.73
CA SER A 244 0.75 14.79 -12.72
C SER A 244 0.30 14.44 -11.30
N LYS A 245 -0.63 13.50 -11.17
CA LYS A 245 -1.13 12.93 -9.93
C LYS A 245 -1.39 11.44 -10.11
N ILE A 246 -1.24 10.69 -9.03
CA ILE A 246 -1.66 9.29 -8.94
C ILE A 246 -3.17 9.19 -9.23
N THR A 247 -3.56 8.32 -10.15
CA THR A 247 -4.96 8.11 -10.54
C THR A 247 -5.43 6.70 -10.11
N PHE A 248 -6.34 6.68 -9.14
CA PHE A 248 -7.03 5.49 -8.64
C PHE A 248 -8.52 5.74 -8.57
#